data_AF-A0A955FCC5-F1
#
_entry.id   AF-A0A955FCC5-F1
#
_cell.length_a   1.000
_cell.length_b   1.000
_cell.length_c   1.000
_cell.angle_alpha   90.00
_cell.angle_beta   90.00
_cell.angle_gamma   90.00
#
_symmetry.space_group_name_H-M   'P 1'
#
loop_
_entity.id
_entity.type
_entity.pdbx_description
1 polymer ?
#
loop_
_entity_poly.entity_id
_entity_poly.type
_entity_poly.pdbx_seq_one_letter_code
_entity_poly.pdbx_strand_id
1 'polypeptide(L)'
;MAENKTKPTVISVADFLSAASAQRQEEALQLITVMRQISGLEPVMWGPSIIGFGTQHYKSDAGREGDMPRLAFSPRKAALTVYFYDGFEHYGAELARLGKHKFSSSCLYINKLADIDLAVLTDMLKKSFGRTQKYTTVQEYIDQIPAAARPSFDQLRALVQKELSQAEEVLSYGIISYKIDQKRARVFISGWKDHLGVYPIPKEEKLREQLNPFIKGKGTLWFPLDQPLPTELLRKVVRALAA
;
A
#
# COMPACT_ATOMS: atom_id res chain seq x y z
N MET A 1 -0.33 -23.77 3.27
CA MET A 1 -0.42 -22.30 3.29
C MET A 1 -1.48 -21.87 4.30
N ALA A 2 -1.25 -20.82 5.08
CA ALA A 2 -2.26 -20.32 6.01
C ALA A 2 -3.46 -19.77 5.22
N GLU A 3 -4.66 -20.22 5.58
CA GLU A 3 -5.91 -19.81 4.93
C GLU A 3 -6.12 -18.28 5.03
N ASN A 4 -6.66 -17.67 3.97
CA ASN A 4 -6.99 -16.24 3.99
C ASN A 4 -8.07 -15.98 5.06
N LYS A 5 -7.71 -15.23 6.10
CA LYS A 5 -8.61 -14.91 7.23
C LYS A 5 -9.63 -13.82 6.88
N THR A 6 -9.37 -13.04 5.82
CA THR A 6 -10.25 -11.96 5.37
C THR A 6 -11.25 -12.55 4.37
N LYS A 7 -12.38 -13.03 4.87
CA LYS A 7 -13.49 -13.59 4.07
C LYS A 7 -14.80 -12.93 4.45
N PRO A 8 -15.80 -12.87 3.55
CA PRO A 8 -17.14 -12.43 3.91
C PRO A 8 -17.70 -13.27 5.06
N THR A 9 -18.48 -12.65 5.94
CA THR A 9 -19.10 -13.30 7.09
C THR A 9 -20.61 -13.13 7.06
N VAL A 10 -21.31 -13.92 7.85
CA VAL A 10 -22.76 -13.80 8.06
C VAL A 10 -23.15 -12.67 9.04
N ILE A 11 -22.17 -12.04 9.69
CA ILE A 11 -22.41 -10.95 10.64
C ILE A 11 -22.86 -9.72 9.86
N SER A 12 -23.99 -9.12 10.27
CA SER A 12 -24.46 -7.89 9.64
C SER A 12 -23.59 -6.69 10.03
N VAL A 13 -23.48 -5.72 9.13
CA VAL A 13 -22.74 -4.47 9.41
C VAL A 13 -23.41 -3.69 10.55
N ALA A 14 -24.74 -3.74 10.65
CA ALA A 14 -25.50 -3.09 11.71
C ALA A 14 -25.16 -3.68 13.10
N ASP A 15 -25.18 -5.01 13.23
CA ASP A 15 -24.85 -5.69 14.48
C ASP A 15 -23.40 -5.39 14.89
N PHE A 16 -22.48 -5.42 13.93
CA PHE A 16 -21.08 -5.07 14.18
C PHE A 16 -20.92 -3.62 14.69
N LEU A 17 -21.62 -2.66 14.08
CA LEU A 17 -21.53 -1.25 14.49
C LEU A 17 -22.23 -0.97 15.83
N SER A 18 -23.24 -1.76 16.22
CA SER A 18 -23.95 -1.57 17.49
C SER A 18 -23.03 -1.60 18.73
N ALA A 19 -21.92 -2.33 18.64
CA ALA A 19 -20.90 -2.42 19.71
C ALA A 19 -19.87 -1.27 19.70
N ALA A 20 -19.89 -0.40 18.68
CA ALA A 20 -18.97 0.73 18.57
C ALA A 20 -19.50 1.97 19.32
N SER A 21 -18.62 2.93 19.60
CA SER A 21 -19.04 4.22 20.17
C SER A 21 -19.91 5.00 19.18
N ALA A 22 -20.78 5.88 19.68
CA ALA A 22 -21.65 6.73 18.85
C ALA A 22 -20.88 7.47 17.75
N GLN A 23 -19.72 8.04 18.08
CA GLN A 23 -18.85 8.69 17.09
C GLN A 23 -18.40 7.73 15.98
N ARG A 24 -17.96 6.51 16.33
CA ARG A 24 -17.50 5.53 15.33
C ARG A 24 -18.64 4.99 14.49
N GLN A 25 -19.84 4.88 15.06
CA GLN A 25 -21.04 4.53 14.30
C GLN A 25 -21.34 5.60 13.26
N GLU A 26 -21.39 6.87 13.66
CA GLU A 26 -21.64 8.00 12.76
C GLU A 26 -20.60 8.07 11.63
N GLU A 27 -19.31 8.01 11.98
CA GLU A 27 -18.22 8.07 11.00
C GLU A 27 -18.23 6.85 10.06
N ALA A 28 -18.55 5.66 10.57
CA ALA A 28 -18.68 4.46 9.73
C ALA A 28 -19.85 4.59 8.75
N LEU A 29 -20.99 5.14 9.18
CA LEU A 29 -22.16 5.37 8.32
C LEU A 29 -21.87 6.40 7.21
N GLN A 30 -21.09 7.44 7.51
CA GLN A 30 -20.63 8.40 6.51
C GLN A 30 -19.73 7.72 5.46
N LEU A 31 -18.75 6.92 5.89
CA LEU A 31 -17.89 6.17 4.96
C LEU A 31 -18.67 5.12 4.16
N ILE A 32 -19.64 4.44 4.77
CA ILE A 32 -20.53 3.51 4.07
C ILE A 32 -21.29 4.24 2.97
N THR A 33 -21.81 5.43 3.26
CA THR A 33 -22.54 6.24 2.27
C THR A 33 -21.65 6.60 1.08
N VAL A 34 -20.43 7.10 1.36
CA VAL A 34 -19.46 7.44 0.32
C VAL A 34 -19.09 6.22 -0.52
N MET A 35 -18.70 5.10 0.11
CA MET A 35 -18.28 3.91 -0.60
C MET A 35 -19.44 3.24 -1.37
N ARG A 36 -20.67 3.28 -0.86
CA ARG A 36 -21.87 2.85 -1.58
C ARG A 36 -22.11 3.71 -2.82
N GLN A 37 -21.99 5.03 -2.72
CA GLN A 37 -22.13 5.93 -3.86
C GLN A 37 -21.08 5.69 -4.95
N ILE A 38 -19.85 5.37 -4.56
CA ILE A 38 -18.76 5.07 -5.51
C ILE A 38 -18.96 3.72 -6.17
N SER A 39 -19.30 2.70 -5.38
CA SER A 39 -19.31 1.31 -5.85
C SER A 39 -20.63 0.84 -6.45
N GLY A 40 -21.75 1.43 -6.02
CA GLY A 40 -23.10 0.92 -6.30
C GLY A 40 -23.44 -0.37 -5.55
N LEU A 41 -22.66 -0.75 -4.53
CA LEU A 41 -22.78 -2.03 -3.82
C LEU A 41 -23.14 -1.82 -2.35
N GLU A 42 -23.73 -2.85 -1.74
CA GLU A 42 -23.95 -2.90 -0.30
C GLU A 42 -22.70 -3.40 0.45
N PRO A 43 -22.45 -2.90 1.67
CA PRO A 43 -21.34 -3.36 2.48
C PRO A 43 -21.63 -4.74 3.09
N VAL A 44 -20.59 -5.56 3.18
CA VAL A 44 -20.60 -6.82 3.95
C VAL A 44 -19.44 -6.84 4.91
N MET A 45 -19.57 -7.62 6.00
CA MET A 45 -18.48 -7.83 6.94
C MET A 45 -17.47 -8.81 6.38
N TRP A 46 -16.20 -8.42 6.40
CA TRP A 46 -15.04 -9.24 6.05
C TRP A 46 -14.20 -9.52 7.29
N GLY A 47 -14.08 -10.80 7.65
CA GLY A 47 -13.46 -11.21 8.90
C GLY A 47 -14.09 -10.50 10.12
N PRO A 48 -13.32 -10.25 11.19
CA PRO A 48 -13.90 -9.77 12.45
C PRO A 48 -14.12 -8.25 12.51
N SER A 49 -13.64 -7.45 11.55
CA SER A 49 -13.57 -5.99 11.75
C SER A 49 -13.51 -5.13 10.49
N ILE A 50 -13.64 -5.71 9.31
CA ILE A 50 -13.56 -4.96 8.05
C ILE A 50 -14.97 -4.87 7.46
N ILE A 51 -15.39 -3.67 7.11
CA ILE A 51 -16.58 -3.41 6.30
C ILE A 51 -16.08 -3.23 4.88
N GLY A 52 -16.56 -4.06 3.95
CA GLY A 52 -16.06 -4.11 2.58
C GLY A 52 -17.16 -4.11 1.53
N PHE A 53 -16.85 -3.58 0.35
CA PHE A 53 -17.74 -3.43 -0.79
C PHE A 53 -17.18 -4.18 -1.99
N GLY A 54 -18.04 -5.02 -2.59
CA GLY A 54 -17.67 -5.86 -3.72
C GLY A 54 -16.58 -6.87 -3.40
N THR A 55 -16.18 -7.60 -4.43
CA THR A 55 -15.12 -8.60 -4.35
C THR A 55 -14.21 -8.45 -5.55
N GLN A 56 -12.91 -8.49 -5.31
CA GLN A 56 -11.88 -8.66 -6.31
C GLN A 56 -11.07 -9.89 -5.93
N HIS A 57 -10.90 -10.75 -6.93
CA HIS A 57 -9.98 -11.85 -6.85
C HIS A 57 -8.56 -11.35 -7.15
N TYR A 58 -7.60 -11.71 -6.31
CA TYR A 58 -6.19 -11.40 -6.54
C TYR A 58 -5.40 -12.68 -6.66
N LYS A 59 -4.44 -12.67 -7.57
CA LYS A 59 -3.40 -13.68 -7.70
C LYS A 59 -2.06 -12.97 -7.65
N SER A 60 -1.15 -13.50 -6.83
CA SER A 60 0.22 -13.05 -6.76
C SER A 60 1.13 -14.03 -7.48
N ASP A 61 2.25 -13.52 -7.98
CA ASP A 61 3.29 -14.30 -8.64
C ASP A 61 3.86 -15.43 -7.74
N ALA A 62 3.83 -15.21 -6.42
CA ALA A 62 4.22 -16.19 -5.40
C ALA A 62 3.19 -17.32 -5.17
N GLY A 63 2.21 -17.48 -6.07
CA GLY A 63 1.15 -18.49 -5.99
C GLY A 63 0.10 -18.26 -4.91
N ARG A 64 0.17 -17.15 -4.16
CA ARG A 64 -0.89 -16.78 -3.21
C ARG A 64 -2.05 -16.14 -3.96
N GLU A 65 -3.24 -16.65 -3.71
CA GLU A 65 -4.47 -16.26 -4.36
C GLU A 65 -5.59 -16.11 -3.32
N GLY A 66 -6.58 -15.28 -3.60
CA GLY A 66 -7.80 -15.22 -2.81
C GLY A 66 -8.65 -14.01 -3.16
N ASP A 67 -9.67 -13.79 -2.33
CA ASP A 67 -10.61 -12.69 -2.52
C ASP A 67 -10.36 -11.58 -1.50
N MET A 68 -10.67 -10.36 -1.91
CA MET A 68 -10.66 -9.18 -1.06
C MET A 68 -11.73 -8.18 -1.48
N PRO A 69 -12.20 -7.31 -0.57
CA PRO A 69 -13.11 -6.24 -0.93
C PRO A 69 -12.43 -5.20 -1.82
N ARG A 70 -13.19 -4.59 -2.75
CA ARG A 70 -12.68 -3.55 -3.66
C ARG A 70 -12.55 -2.19 -2.97
N LEU A 71 -13.48 -1.86 -2.09
CA LEU A 71 -13.37 -0.76 -1.15
C LEU A 71 -13.57 -1.30 0.25
N ALA A 72 -12.77 -0.85 1.21
CA ALA A 72 -12.91 -1.33 2.58
C ALA A 72 -12.38 -0.35 3.62
N PHE A 73 -12.94 -0.44 4.81
CA PHE A 73 -12.40 0.21 5.99
C PHE A 73 -12.69 -0.58 7.27
N SER A 74 -12.03 -0.22 8.36
CA SER A 74 -12.22 -0.77 9.70
C SER A 74 -12.41 0.37 10.70
N PRO A 75 -13.58 0.52 11.36
CA PRO A 75 -13.85 1.57 12.34
C PRO A 75 -13.30 1.22 13.72
N ARG A 76 -11.98 1.14 13.84
CA ARG A 76 -11.32 0.74 15.09
C ARG A 76 -11.39 1.86 16.13
N LYS A 77 -11.33 1.49 17.41
CA LYS A 77 -11.32 2.44 18.53
C LYS A 77 -10.24 3.52 18.37
N ALA A 78 -9.00 3.12 18.07
CA ALA A 78 -7.88 4.03 17.97
C ALA A 78 -7.89 4.93 16.71
N ALA A 79 -8.37 4.41 15.57
CA ALA A 79 -8.45 5.16 14.31
C ALA A 79 -9.35 4.42 13.30
N LEU A 80 -10.04 5.18 12.45
CA LEU A 80 -10.58 4.67 11.19
C LEU A 80 -9.40 4.24 10.30
N THR A 81 -9.43 3.01 9.83
CA THR A 81 -8.43 2.50 8.89
C THR A 81 -9.09 2.26 7.55
N VAL A 82 -8.74 3.04 6.52
CA VAL A 82 -9.22 2.89 5.15
C VAL A 82 -8.17 2.17 4.32
N TYR A 83 -8.57 1.18 3.53
CA TYR A 83 -7.65 0.32 2.78
C TYR A 83 -7.59 0.73 1.31
N PHE A 84 -6.37 0.88 0.79
CA PHE A 84 -6.06 1.19 -0.62
C PHE A 84 -5.23 0.06 -1.21
N TYR A 85 -5.77 -0.62 -2.22
CA TYR A 85 -5.17 -1.82 -2.79
C TYR A 85 -3.79 -1.56 -3.42
N ASP A 86 -3.65 -0.44 -4.13
CA ASP A 86 -2.48 -0.04 -4.91
C ASP A 86 -1.50 0.86 -4.12
N GLY A 87 -1.69 0.98 -2.81
CA GLY A 87 -0.88 1.86 -1.96
C GLY A 87 -1.05 3.34 -2.29
N PHE A 88 -0.02 4.15 -1.99
CA PHE A 88 -0.14 5.61 -1.93
C PHE A 88 0.74 6.40 -2.92
N GLU A 89 1.52 5.73 -3.76
CA GLU A 89 2.50 6.37 -4.66
C GLU A 89 1.86 7.35 -5.64
N HIS A 90 0.59 7.13 -5.99
CA HIS A 90 -0.15 7.96 -6.93
C HIS A 90 -1.03 9.04 -6.30
N TYR A 91 -1.03 9.16 -4.97
CA TYR A 91 -1.96 10.03 -4.25
C TYR A 91 -1.26 11.21 -3.57
N GLY A 92 -0.02 11.54 -3.98
CA GLY A 92 0.78 12.58 -3.32
C GLY A 92 0.10 13.95 -3.24
N ALA A 93 -0.61 14.36 -4.29
CA ALA A 93 -1.31 15.65 -4.33
C ALA A 93 -2.57 15.67 -3.45
N GLU A 94 -3.26 14.55 -3.31
CA GLU A 94 -4.42 14.36 -2.44
C GLU A 94 -3.99 14.29 -0.99
N LEU A 95 -2.97 13.48 -0.68
CA LEU A 95 -2.42 13.35 0.67
C LEU A 95 -1.94 14.70 1.22
N ALA A 96 -1.34 15.55 0.39
CA ALA A 96 -0.94 16.90 0.78
C ALA A 96 -2.10 17.80 1.23
N ARG A 97 -3.31 17.55 0.72
CA ARG A 97 -4.52 18.35 1.00
C ARG A 97 -5.52 17.65 1.93
N LEU A 98 -5.33 16.35 2.20
CA LEU A 98 -6.28 15.51 2.90
C LEU A 98 -6.55 15.96 4.34
N GLY A 99 -5.60 16.58 5.03
CA GLY A 99 -5.71 16.94 6.45
C GLY A 99 -4.89 16.02 7.36
N LYS A 100 -5.27 15.87 8.64
CA LYS A 100 -4.45 15.11 9.61
C LYS A 100 -4.65 13.61 9.44
N HIS A 101 -3.62 12.94 8.94
CA HIS A 101 -3.66 11.50 8.68
C HIS A 101 -2.29 10.84 8.94
N LYS A 102 -2.28 9.52 9.02
CA LYS A 102 -1.07 8.68 8.89
C LYS A 102 -1.34 7.63 7.82
N PHE A 103 -0.33 7.12 7.16
CA PHE A 103 -0.48 5.99 6.25
C PHE A 103 0.73 5.06 6.30
N SER A 104 0.51 3.81 5.88
CA SER A 104 1.53 2.80 5.64
C SER A 104 1.41 2.31 4.18
N SER A 105 1.91 1.12 3.85
CA SER A 105 1.92 0.59 2.48
C SER A 105 0.55 0.63 1.80
N SER A 106 -0.52 0.22 2.50
CA SER A 106 -1.89 0.15 1.93
C SER A 106 -2.99 0.64 2.88
N CYS A 107 -2.61 1.12 4.06
CA CYS A 107 -3.57 1.56 5.09
C CYS A 107 -3.46 3.07 5.30
N LEU A 108 -4.59 3.76 5.22
CA LEU A 108 -4.76 5.15 5.65
C LEU A 108 -5.41 5.16 7.04
N TYR A 109 -4.78 5.81 8.01
CA TYR A 109 -5.26 5.94 9.39
C TYR A 109 -5.73 7.37 9.65
N ILE A 110 -7.01 7.49 10.05
CA ILE A 110 -7.70 8.75 10.34
C ILE A 110 -8.22 8.67 11.78
N ASN A 111 -7.85 9.63 12.63
CA ASN A 111 -8.26 9.60 14.05
C ASN A 111 -9.76 9.85 14.22
N LYS A 112 -10.31 10.85 13.52
CA LYS A 112 -11.74 11.14 13.37
C LYS A 112 -11.99 11.74 11.99
N LEU A 113 -13.18 11.56 11.40
CA LEU A 113 -13.42 12.05 10.02
C LEU A 113 -13.30 13.57 9.91
N ALA A 114 -13.65 14.31 10.95
CA ALA A 114 -13.49 15.76 10.99
C ALA A 114 -12.03 16.25 10.91
N ASP A 115 -11.05 15.37 11.04
CA ASP A 115 -9.63 15.71 10.88
C ASP A 115 -9.19 15.78 9.40
N ILE A 116 -10.03 15.32 8.46
CA ILE A 116 -9.72 15.24 7.04
C ILE A 116 -10.79 15.90 6.16
N ASP A 117 -10.40 16.27 4.95
CA ASP A 117 -11.31 16.68 3.88
C ASP A 117 -11.94 15.43 3.25
N LEU A 118 -13.23 15.23 3.51
CA LEU A 118 -13.97 14.07 3.03
C LEU A 118 -14.12 14.04 1.50
N ALA A 119 -14.14 15.21 0.84
CA ALA A 119 -14.19 15.28 -0.61
C ALA A 119 -12.87 14.76 -1.21
N VAL A 120 -11.73 15.13 -0.62
CA VAL A 120 -10.42 14.61 -1.04
C VAL A 120 -10.35 13.09 -0.84
N LEU A 121 -10.79 12.57 0.31
CA LEU A 121 -10.85 11.12 0.53
C LEU A 121 -11.77 10.42 -0.48
N THR A 122 -12.91 11.02 -0.80
CA THR A 122 -13.87 10.50 -1.78
C THR A 122 -13.23 10.38 -3.16
N ASP A 123 -12.48 11.38 -3.61
CA ASP A 123 -11.76 11.34 -4.88
C ASP A 123 -10.67 10.27 -4.89
N MET A 124 -9.94 10.11 -3.78
CA MET A 124 -8.97 9.02 -3.64
C MET A 124 -9.65 7.65 -3.77
N LEU A 125 -10.79 7.45 -3.10
CA LEU A 125 -11.54 6.19 -3.15
C LEU A 125 -12.12 5.92 -4.55
N LYS A 126 -12.61 6.95 -5.26
CA LYS A 126 -13.05 6.81 -6.67
C LYS A 126 -11.91 6.36 -7.56
N LYS A 127 -10.73 6.99 -7.43
CA LYS A 127 -9.53 6.61 -8.17
C LYS A 127 -9.10 5.18 -7.85
N SER A 128 -9.11 4.80 -6.57
CA SER A 128 -8.78 3.44 -6.15
C SER A 128 -9.78 2.42 -6.70
N PHE A 129 -11.09 2.69 -6.63
CA PHE A 129 -12.11 1.80 -7.16
C PHE A 129 -12.02 1.62 -8.68
N GLY A 130 -11.76 2.70 -9.43
CA GLY A 130 -11.60 2.65 -10.88
C GLY A 130 -10.32 1.95 -11.34
N ARG A 131 -9.35 1.74 -10.45
CA ARG A 131 -8.12 1.00 -10.74
C ARG A 131 -8.36 -0.48 -10.50
N THR A 132 -8.24 -1.26 -11.56
CA THR A 132 -8.04 -2.70 -11.44
C THR A 132 -6.56 -2.98 -11.23
N GLN A 133 -6.23 -4.14 -10.65
CA GLN A 133 -4.85 -4.60 -10.58
C GLN A 133 -4.28 -4.62 -12.02
N LYS A 134 -3.36 -3.68 -12.32
CA LYS A 134 -2.88 -3.46 -13.69
C LYS A 134 -1.95 -4.60 -14.13
N TYR A 135 -1.25 -5.20 -13.18
CA TYR A 135 -0.30 -6.29 -13.38
C TYR A 135 -0.44 -7.33 -12.25
N THR A 136 -0.30 -8.59 -12.62
CA THR A 136 -0.41 -9.75 -11.74
C THR A 136 0.93 -10.48 -11.57
N THR A 137 1.88 -10.24 -12.46
CA THR A 137 3.24 -10.82 -12.40
C THR A 137 4.33 -9.75 -12.29
N VAL A 138 5.52 -10.16 -11.83
CA VAL A 138 6.71 -9.29 -11.83
C VAL A 138 7.05 -8.80 -13.24
N GLN A 139 6.92 -9.68 -14.25
CA GLN A 139 7.24 -9.33 -15.63
C GLN A 139 6.29 -8.25 -16.18
N GLU A 140 4.99 -8.41 -15.98
CA GLU A 140 3.99 -7.41 -16.39
C GLU A 140 4.24 -6.05 -15.73
N TYR A 141 4.66 -6.03 -14.46
CA TYR A 141 5.05 -4.80 -13.79
C TYR A 141 6.28 -4.15 -14.46
N ILE A 142 7.33 -4.94 -14.74
CA ILE A 142 8.56 -4.47 -15.38
C ILE A 142 8.28 -3.88 -16.77
N ASP A 143 7.40 -4.51 -17.54
CA ASP A 143 7.02 -4.07 -18.88
C ASP A 143 6.38 -2.68 -18.90
N GLN A 144 5.94 -2.19 -17.74
CA GLN A 144 5.21 -0.94 -17.63
C GLN A 144 5.92 0.12 -16.84
N ILE A 145 7.15 -0.17 -16.44
CA ILE A 145 8.06 0.85 -15.96
C ILE A 145 8.28 1.86 -17.09
N PRO A 146 8.13 3.17 -16.83
CA PRO A 146 8.36 4.19 -17.85
C PRO A 146 9.73 4.02 -18.51
N ALA A 147 9.79 4.18 -19.84
CA ALA A 147 11.03 4.00 -20.60
C ALA A 147 12.21 4.83 -20.03
N ALA A 148 11.93 6.05 -19.54
CA ALA A 148 12.91 6.93 -18.90
C ALA A 148 13.52 6.34 -17.61
N ALA A 149 12.75 5.54 -16.88
CA ALA A 149 13.17 4.95 -15.60
C ALA A 149 13.84 3.57 -15.76
N ARG A 150 13.60 2.90 -16.90
CA ARG A 150 13.98 1.51 -17.11
C ARG A 150 15.48 1.24 -16.90
N PRO A 151 16.44 2.05 -17.40
CA PRO A 151 17.86 1.81 -17.18
C PRO A 151 18.25 1.84 -15.70
N SER A 152 17.82 2.88 -14.98
CA SER A 152 18.08 3.02 -13.54
C SER A 152 17.37 1.94 -12.74
N PHE A 153 16.14 1.58 -13.11
CA PHE A 153 15.40 0.51 -12.45
C PHE A 153 16.09 -0.85 -12.61
N ASP A 154 16.55 -1.19 -13.81
CA ASP A 154 17.25 -2.45 -14.08
C ASP A 154 18.57 -2.51 -13.28
N GLN A 155 19.29 -1.38 -13.17
CA GLN A 155 20.47 -1.28 -12.30
C GLN A 155 20.13 -1.50 -10.82
N LEU A 156 19.06 -0.88 -10.32
CA LEU A 156 18.59 -1.07 -8.94
C LEU A 156 18.18 -2.52 -8.68
N ARG A 157 17.37 -3.11 -9.57
CA ARG A 157 16.91 -4.50 -9.48
C ARG A 157 18.08 -5.47 -9.46
N ALA A 158 19.03 -5.32 -10.37
CA ALA A 158 20.24 -6.14 -10.41
C ALA A 158 21.07 -6.02 -9.12
N LEU A 159 21.17 -4.82 -8.55
CA LEU A 159 21.82 -4.59 -7.26
C LEU A 159 21.09 -5.35 -6.14
N VAL A 160 19.76 -5.23 -6.04
CA VAL A 160 19.00 -5.91 -4.99
C VAL A 160 19.12 -7.43 -5.13
N GLN A 161 18.98 -7.98 -6.34
CA GLN A 161 19.11 -9.42 -6.60
C GLN A 161 20.51 -9.94 -6.26
N LYS A 162 21.56 -9.15 -6.51
CA LYS A 162 22.94 -9.52 -6.15
C LYS A 162 23.13 -9.56 -4.63
N GLU A 163 22.63 -8.57 -3.91
CA GLU A 163 22.77 -8.50 -2.45
C GLU A 163 21.84 -9.49 -1.73
N LEU A 164 20.70 -9.83 -2.33
CA LEU A 164 19.69 -10.73 -1.79
C LEU A 164 19.52 -11.99 -2.67
N SER A 165 20.62 -12.69 -2.95
CA SER A 165 20.63 -13.83 -3.88
C SER A 165 19.71 -15.00 -3.51
N GLN A 166 19.30 -15.08 -2.25
CA GLN A 166 18.38 -16.10 -1.73
C GLN A 166 16.93 -15.61 -1.63
N ALA A 167 16.66 -14.34 -1.94
CA ALA A 167 15.33 -13.79 -1.82
C ALA A 167 14.44 -14.17 -3.01
N GLU A 168 13.18 -14.49 -2.71
CA GLU A 168 12.13 -14.64 -3.71
C GLU A 168 11.67 -13.24 -4.14
N GLU A 169 11.80 -12.93 -5.43
CA GLU A 169 11.25 -11.72 -6.04
C GLU A 169 9.78 -11.95 -6.40
N VAL A 170 8.90 -11.11 -5.87
CA VAL A 170 7.44 -11.27 -6.01
C VAL A 170 6.77 -9.91 -6.25
N LEU A 171 5.58 -9.93 -6.84
CA LEU A 171 4.72 -8.75 -6.88
C LEU A 171 3.88 -8.68 -5.60
N SER A 172 4.00 -7.59 -4.84
CA SER A 172 3.15 -7.30 -3.67
C SER A 172 2.92 -5.80 -3.55
N TYR A 173 1.72 -5.39 -3.14
CA TYR A 173 1.32 -3.98 -3.08
C TYR A 173 1.51 -3.22 -4.40
N GLY A 174 1.41 -3.91 -5.54
CA GLY A 174 1.57 -3.32 -6.87
C GLY A 174 3.00 -3.02 -7.29
N ILE A 175 4.02 -3.44 -6.53
CA ILE A 175 5.45 -3.18 -6.80
C ILE A 175 6.32 -4.43 -6.56
N ILE A 176 7.58 -4.39 -7.03
CA ILE A 176 8.53 -5.50 -6.81
C ILE A 176 8.91 -5.57 -5.34
N SER A 177 8.84 -6.77 -4.78
CA SER A 177 9.10 -7.07 -3.38
C SER A 177 10.03 -8.27 -3.25
N TYR A 178 10.95 -8.23 -2.29
CA TYR A 178 11.89 -9.31 -2.02
C TYR A 178 11.60 -9.96 -0.68
N LYS A 179 11.24 -11.25 -0.70
CA LYS A 179 11.03 -12.09 0.48
C LYS A 179 12.30 -12.87 0.78
N ILE A 180 12.92 -12.55 1.90
CA ILE A 180 14.13 -13.24 2.40
C ILE A 180 13.75 -14.49 3.21
N ASP A 181 12.56 -14.47 3.82
CA ASP A 181 11.96 -15.58 4.56
C ASP A 181 10.53 -15.87 4.06
N GLN A 182 9.97 -17.01 4.43
CA GLN A 182 8.59 -17.38 4.07
C GLN A 182 7.51 -16.52 4.77
N LYS A 183 7.87 -15.54 5.62
CA LYS A 183 6.90 -14.77 6.42
C LYS A 183 6.52 -13.46 5.75
N ARG A 184 7.49 -12.62 5.37
CA ARG A 184 7.19 -11.29 4.79
C ARG A 184 8.35 -10.68 3.99
N ALA A 185 8.00 -9.97 2.91
CA ALA A 185 8.95 -9.16 2.15
C ALA A 185 9.65 -8.10 3.03
N ARG A 186 10.92 -7.84 2.73
CA ARG A 186 11.80 -6.92 3.49
C ARG A 186 12.19 -5.69 2.68
N VAL A 187 12.41 -5.86 1.39
CA VAL A 187 12.81 -4.80 0.47
C VAL A 187 11.76 -4.70 -0.62
N PHE A 188 11.37 -3.47 -0.95
CA PHE A 188 10.46 -3.18 -2.04
C PHE A 188 11.10 -2.13 -2.93
N ILE A 189 10.97 -2.29 -4.24
CA ILE A 189 11.45 -1.32 -5.23
C ILE A 189 10.35 -0.99 -6.23
N SER A 190 10.31 0.27 -6.66
CA SER A 190 9.37 0.73 -7.68
C SER A 190 10.03 1.70 -8.67
N GLY A 191 9.41 1.83 -9.85
CA GLY A 191 9.93 2.62 -10.97
C GLY A 191 8.85 3.56 -11.49
N TRP A 192 9.09 4.86 -11.39
CA TRP A 192 8.15 5.92 -11.75
C TRP A 192 8.71 6.81 -12.84
N LYS A 193 7.88 7.72 -13.38
CA LYS A 193 8.26 8.59 -14.51
C LYS A 193 9.44 9.52 -14.21
N ASP A 194 9.69 9.83 -12.95
CA ASP A 194 10.61 10.85 -12.46
C ASP A 194 11.55 10.36 -11.35
N HIS A 195 11.28 9.20 -10.73
CA HIS A 195 12.11 8.64 -9.67
C HIS A 195 12.02 7.11 -9.58
N LEU A 196 12.96 6.51 -8.86
CA LEU A 196 12.83 5.17 -8.31
C LEU A 196 12.42 5.23 -6.84
N GLY A 197 11.57 4.30 -6.41
CA GLY A 197 11.18 4.13 -5.01
C GLY A 197 11.92 2.96 -4.37
N VAL A 198 12.38 3.13 -3.12
CA VAL A 198 12.88 2.04 -2.26
C VAL A 198 12.21 2.10 -0.89
N TYR A 199 11.78 0.93 -0.39
CA TYR A 199 11.05 0.81 0.87
C TYR A 199 11.50 -0.41 1.68
N PRO A 200 11.38 -0.36 3.03
CA PRO A 200 11.18 0.84 3.84
C PRO A 200 12.49 1.64 4.01
N ILE A 201 12.46 2.73 4.80
CA ILE A 201 13.69 3.42 5.24
C ILE A 201 14.34 2.58 6.35
N PRO A 202 15.64 2.24 6.27
CA PRO A 202 16.36 1.57 7.35
C PRO A 202 16.28 2.31 8.69
N LYS A 203 16.32 1.57 9.80
CA LYS A 203 16.25 2.15 11.16
C LYS A 203 17.59 2.68 11.68
N GLU A 204 18.70 2.21 11.12
CA GLU A 204 20.04 2.61 11.55
C GLU A 204 20.26 4.12 11.33
N GLU A 205 20.56 4.84 12.42
CA GLU A 205 20.61 6.30 12.44
C GLU A 205 21.65 6.88 11.48
N LYS A 206 22.89 6.37 11.52
CA LYS A 206 23.99 6.80 10.63
C LYS A 206 23.68 6.60 9.15
N LEU A 207 22.97 5.52 8.82
CA LEU A 207 22.54 5.26 7.45
C LEU A 207 21.38 6.20 7.07
N ARG A 208 20.45 6.43 8.00
CA ARG A 208 19.33 7.35 7.81
C ARG A 208 19.79 8.80 7.56
N GLU A 209 20.83 9.26 8.25
CA GLU A 209 21.44 10.58 8.01
C GLU A 209 21.93 10.74 6.56
N GLN A 210 22.61 9.73 6.02
CA GLN A 210 23.05 9.70 4.61
C GLN A 210 21.86 9.66 3.63
N LEU A 211 20.72 9.13 4.06
CA LEU A 211 19.52 9.01 3.24
C LEU A 211 18.62 10.25 3.27
N ASN A 212 18.85 11.20 4.17
CA ASN A 212 18.01 12.39 4.33
C ASN A 212 17.65 13.10 3.01
N PRO A 213 18.56 13.27 2.02
CA PRO A 213 18.21 13.88 0.74
C PRO A 213 17.15 13.13 -0.06
N PHE A 214 17.05 11.80 0.14
CA PHE A 214 16.16 10.90 -0.59
C PHE A 214 14.88 10.58 0.18
N ILE A 215 14.79 10.91 1.47
CA ILE A 215 13.60 10.61 2.28
C ILE A 215 12.40 11.43 1.79
N LYS A 216 11.33 10.73 1.40
CA LYS A 216 10.03 11.32 1.07
C LYS A 216 8.96 10.68 1.96
N GLY A 217 8.48 11.45 2.95
CA GLY A 217 7.52 10.94 3.92
C GLY A 217 8.14 9.95 4.92
N LYS A 218 7.31 9.07 5.49
CA LYS A 218 7.69 8.27 6.67
C LYS A 218 8.41 6.96 6.39
N GLY A 219 8.34 6.44 5.17
CA GLY A 219 8.79 5.08 4.86
C GLY A 219 9.35 4.88 3.46
N THR A 220 9.68 5.97 2.76
CA THR A 220 10.00 5.92 1.34
C THR A 220 11.26 6.71 1.03
N LEU A 221 12.10 6.12 0.18
CA LEU A 221 13.25 6.77 -0.44
C LEU A 221 12.95 7.00 -1.92
N TRP A 222 13.09 8.23 -2.39
CA TRP A 222 13.00 8.59 -3.81
C TRP A 222 14.38 8.91 -4.36
N PHE A 223 14.76 8.22 -5.43
CA PHE A 223 15.98 8.45 -6.18
C PHE A 223 15.61 9.09 -7.52
N PRO A 224 15.90 10.38 -7.74
CA PRO A 224 15.62 11.06 -9.00
C PRO A 224 16.30 10.38 -10.20
N LEU A 225 15.65 10.41 -11.36
CA LEU A 225 16.21 9.83 -12.59
C LEU A 225 17.26 10.72 -13.27
N ASP A 226 17.35 11.99 -12.88
CA ASP A 226 18.30 12.97 -13.43
C ASP A 226 19.70 12.88 -12.81
N GLN A 227 19.90 11.96 -11.87
CA GLN A 227 21.14 11.75 -11.15
C GLN A 227 21.56 10.28 -11.18
N PRO A 228 22.87 9.98 -11.17
CA PRO A 228 23.34 8.61 -11.10
C PRO A 228 22.90 7.96 -9.77
N LEU A 229 22.54 6.67 -9.83
CA LEU A 229 22.16 5.94 -8.64
C LEU A 229 23.33 5.82 -7.65
N PRO A 230 23.14 6.16 -6.36
CA PRO A 230 24.18 6.06 -5.34
C PRO A 230 24.35 4.59 -4.93
N THR A 231 25.02 3.81 -5.79
CA THR A 231 25.11 2.35 -5.75
C THR A 231 25.61 1.82 -4.40
N GLU A 232 26.67 2.42 -3.84
CA GLU A 232 27.19 1.99 -2.54
C GLU A 232 26.24 2.28 -1.37
N LEU A 233 25.51 3.40 -1.43
CA LEU A 233 24.50 3.73 -0.42
C LEU A 233 23.32 2.77 -0.50
N LEU A 234 22.85 2.46 -1.71
CA LEU A 234 21.78 1.48 -1.96
C LEU A 234 22.16 0.08 -1.49
N ARG A 235 23.41 -0.35 -1.69
CA ARG A 235 23.92 -1.61 -1.14
C ARG A 235 23.79 -1.66 0.38
N LYS A 236 24.18 -0.57 1.08
CA LYS A 236 24.00 -0.47 2.55
C LYS A 236 22.53 -0.55 2.94
N VAL A 237 21.64 0.14 2.21
CA VAL A 237 20.19 0.08 2.42
C VAL A 237 19.66 -1.35 2.31
N VAL A 238 19.95 -2.03 1.21
CA VAL A 238 19.45 -3.39 0.95
C VAL A 238 19.91 -4.37 2.04
N ARG A 239 21.19 -4.32 2.44
CA ARG A 239 21.73 -5.14 3.52
C ARG A 239 21.08 -4.83 4.88
N ALA A 240 20.90 -3.56 5.20
CA ALA A 240 20.29 -3.13 6.46
C ALA A 240 18.81 -3.53 6.56
N LEU A 241 18.09 -3.58 5.45
CA LEU A 241 16.70 -4.05 5.40
C LEU A 241 16.59 -5.58 5.46
N ALA A 242 17.66 -6.29 5.08
CA ALA A 242 17.73 -7.74 5.07
C ALA A 242 18.09 -8.36 6.42
N ALA A 243 18.84 -7.62 7.26
CA ALA A 243 19.20 -8.00 8.62
C ALA A 243 17.98 -8.05 9.56
#